data_AF-F3GKS7-F1
#
_entry.id   AF-F3GKS7-F1
#
_cell.length_a   1.000
_cell.length_b   1.000
_cell.length_c   1.000
_cell.angle_alpha   90.00
_cell.angle_beta   90.00
_cell.angle_gamma   90.00
#
_symmetry.space_group_name_H-M   'P 1'
#
loop_
_entity.id
_entity.type
_entity.pdbx_description
1 polymer ?
#
loop_
_entity_poly.entity_id
_entity_poly.type
_entity_poly.pdbx_seq_one_letter_code
_entity_poly.pdbx_strand_id
1 'polypeptide(L)'
;MVGSLLAIILVRCLTPWQLAQIPGGRKCGQLIIGIGIGLHFTPVVIEQVLAHFGLIFIGALVTSLSCLVGVWLMLRTGEDRPTAFFSSMPGGSGEMVNLGARNGATLSSVAAAQSLRVLAVVLCVPAIFKYLLGDGAPALHASVVDWRWLAVLLPLGAALAWLWQRLKQPNPWLFGPLL
;
A
#
# COMPACT_ATOMS: atom_id res chain seq x y z
N MET A 1 -3.06 11.97 -1.94
CA MET A 1 -3.84 10.79 -1.46
C MET A 1 -4.94 11.16 -0.46
N VAL A 2 -4.70 12.07 0.49
CA VAL A 2 -5.71 12.47 1.51
C VAL A 2 -6.94 13.12 0.88
N GLY A 3 -6.76 14.05 -0.06
CA GLY A 3 -7.88 14.74 -0.73
C GLY A 3 -8.80 13.82 -1.53
N SER A 4 -8.25 12.86 -2.27
CA SER A 4 -9.04 11.88 -3.03
C SER A 4 -9.82 10.91 -2.14
N LEU A 5 -9.26 10.52 -0.99
CA LEU A 5 -9.95 9.66 -0.01
C LEU A 5 -11.08 10.42 0.68
N LEU A 6 -10.83 11.67 1.13
CA LEU A 6 -11.85 12.52 1.73
C LEU A 6 -12.99 12.83 0.74
N ALA A 7 -12.67 13.12 -0.52
CA ALA A 7 -13.67 13.33 -1.56
C ALA A 7 -14.57 12.09 -1.76
N ILE A 8 -14.00 10.88 -1.82
CA ILE A 8 -14.78 9.64 -1.96
C ILE A 8 -15.63 9.37 -0.71
N ILE A 9 -15.10 9.61 0.49
CA ILE A 9 -15.84 9.46 1.75
C ILE A 9 -17.02 10.45 1.78
N LEU A 10 -16.77 11.72 1.47
CA LEU A 10 -17.81 12.76 1.42
C LEU A 10 -18.89 12.40 0.40
N VAL A 11 -18.52 12.00 -0.82
CA VAL A 11 -19.48 11.60 -1.86
C VAL A 11 -20.28 10.37 -1.44
N ARG A 12 -19.66 9.35 -0.83
CA ARG A 12 -20.39 8.16 -0.39
C ARG A 12 -21.29 8.39 0.83
N CYS A 13 -20.92 9.31 1.72
CA CYS A 13 -21.71 9.63 2.92
C CYS A 13 -22.80 10.66 2.65
N LEU A 14 -22.59 11.61 1.74
CA LEU A 14 -23.52 12.71 1.45
C LEU A 14 -24.43 12.44 0.25
N THR A 15 -24.09 11.48 -0.62
CA THR A 15 -24.89 11.14 -1.80
C THR A 15 -25.20 9.64 -1.87
N PRO A 16 -26.44 9.24 -2.23
CA PRO A 16 -26.82 7.83 -2.38
C PRO A 16 -26.24 7.16 -3.64
N TRP A 17 -25.35 7.85 -4.36
CA TRP A 17 -24.73 7.33 -5.57
C TRP A 17 -23.69 6.27 -5.22
N GLN A 18 -24.03 5.01 -5.48
CA GLN A 18 -23.03 3.94 -5.51
C GLN A 18 -22.21 4.09 -6.78
N LEU A 19 -21.08 4.81 -6.71
CA LEU A 19 -20.14 4.85 -7.83
C LEU A 19 -19.69 3.42 -8.16
N ALA A 20 -20.11 2.95 -9.34
CA ALA A 20 -19.66 1.69 -9.90
C ALA A 20 -18.15 1.76 -10.15
N GLN A 21 -17.46 0.66 -9.89
CA GLN A 21 -16.04 0.57 -10.16
C GLN A 21 -15.81 0.60 -11.68
N ILE A 22 -14.94 1.50 -12.15
CA ILE A 22 -14.55 1.54 -13.57
C ILE A 22 -13.82 0.22 -13.89
N PRO A 23 -14.24 -0.53 -14.92
CA PRO A 23 -13.60 -1.78 -15.29
C PRO A 23 -12.12 -1.54 -15.63
N GLY A 24 -11.21 -2.17 -14.88
CA GLY A 24 -9.76 -2.03 -15.05
C GLY A 24 -9.11 -0.82 -14.37
N GLY A 25 -9.87 0.11 -13.78
CA GLY A 25 -9.33 1.35 -13.20
C GLY A 25 -8.29 1.11 -12.10
N ARG A 26 -8.48 0.08 -11.26
CA ARG A 26 -7.51 -0.32 -10.24
C ARG A 26 -6.17 -0.78 -10.85
N LYS A 27 -6.20 -1.53 -11.96
CA LYS A 27 -4.98 -2.01 -12.61
C LYS A 27 -4.18 -0.85 -13.20
N CYS A 28 -4.87 0.08 -13.88
CA CYS A 28 -4.23 1.28 -14.41
C CYS A 28 -3.61 2.14 -13.29
N GLY A 29 -4.34 2.33 -12.19
CA GLY A 29 -3.83 3.06 -11.02
C GLY A 29 -2.60 2.40 -10.40
N GLN A 30 -2.61 1.06 -10.25
CA GLN A 30 -1.46 0.30 -9.75
C GLN A 30 -0.26 0.41 -10.69
N LEU A 31 -0.48 0.44 -12.00
CA LEU A 31 0.57 0.59 -12.98
C LEU A 31 1.21 1.98 -12.93
N ILE A 32 0.41 3.04 -12.86
CA ILE A 32 0.90 4.43 -12.75
C ILE A 32 1.68 4.61 -11.43
N ILE A 33 1.14 4.12 -10.32
CA ILE A 33 1.80 4.21 -9.01
C ILE A 33 3.08 3.37 -9.00
N GLY A 34 3.06 2.17 -9.57
CA GLY A 34 4.20 1.28 -9.68
C GLY A 34 5.37 1.94 -10.41
N ILE A 35 5.11 2.52 -11.60
CA ILE A 35 6.12 3.25 -12.37
C ILE A 35 6.63 4.47 -11.59
N GLY A 36 5.72 5.22 -10.97
CA GLY A 36 6.09 6.38 -10.15
C GLY A 36 7.05 6.01 -9.03
N ILE A 37 6.76 4.93 -8.29
CA ILE A 37 7.63 4.41 -7.23
C ILE A 37 8.94 3.86 -7.83
N GLY A 38 8.89 3.14 -8.95
CA GLY A 38 10.04 2.60 -9.67
C GLY A 38 11.07 3.67 -10.02
N LEU A 39 10.60 4.81 -10.52
CA LEU A 39 11.45 5.97 -10.86
C LEU A 39 12.19 6.57 -9.64
N HIS A 40 11.72 6.32 -8.41
CA HIS A 40 12.41 6.75 -7.19
C HIS A 40 13.55 5.81 -6.78
N PHE A 41 13.65 4.60 -7.34
CA PHE A 41 14.78 3.69 -7.11
C PHE A 41 16.00 4.16 -7.89
N THR A 42 16.68 5.17 -7.35
CA THR A 42 17.97 5.66 -7.85
C THR A 42 19.13 5.00 -7.11
N PRO A 43 20.35 4.95 -7.69
CA PRO A 43 21.52 4.37 -7.01
C PRO A 43 21.78 4.99 -5.64
N VAL A 44 21.55 6.31 -5.52
CA VAL A 44 21.69 7.08 -4.27
C VAL A 44 20.73 6.57 -3.20
N VAL A 45 19.48 6.28 -3.57
CA VAL A 45 18.48 5.73 -2.64
C VAL A 45 18.86 4.31 -2.21
N ILE A 46 19.38 3.49 -3.14
CA ILE A 46 19.85 2.14 -2.82
C ILE A 46 21.01 2.18 -1.82
N GLU A 47 21.98 3.07 -1.99
CA GLU A 47 23.08 3.27 -1.04
C GLU A 47 22.55 3.69 0.34
N GLN A 48 21.59 4.61 0.40
CA GLN A 48 20.96 5.01 1.67
C GLN A 48 20.20 3.86 2.34
N VAL A 49 19.47 3.06 1.56
CA VAL A 49 18.76 1.87 2.06
C VAL A 49 19.74 0.84 2.61
N LEU A 50 20.86 0.59 1.92
CA LEU A 50 21.91 -0.31 2.39
C LEU A 50 22.58 0.21 3.67
N ALA A 51 22.89 1.50 3.73
CA ALA A 51 23.48 2.13 4.92
C ALA A 51 22.56 2.06 6.15
N HIS A 52 21.24 2.18 5.95
CA HIS A 52 20.24 2.15 7.02
C HIS A 52 19.50 0.81 7.12
N PHE A 53 20.01 -0.24 6.47
CA PHE A 53 19.35 -1.54 6.38
C PHE A 53 19.03 -2.10 7.76
N GLY A 54 19.95 -1.95 8.73
CA GLY A 54 19.74 -2.40 10.10
C GLY A 54 18.51 -1.76 10.77
N LEU A 55 18.32 -0.44 10.59
CA LEU A 55 17.16 0.27 11.14
C LEU A 55 15.86 -0.15 10.45
N ILE A 56 15.89 -0.31 9.12
CA ILE A 56 14.75 -0.79 8.34
C ILE A 56 14.35 -2.20 8.79
N PHE A 57 15.33 -3.09 8.98
CA PHE A 57 15.11 -4.45 9.43
C PHE A 57 14.54 -4.50 10.85
N ILE A 58 15.08 -3.71 11.78
CA ILE A 58 14.54 -3.60 13.14
C ILE A 58 13.10 -3.05 13.10
N GLY A 59 12.83 -2.02 12.30
CA GLY A 59 11.48 -1.49 12.13
C GLY A 59 10.49 -2.53 11.58
N ALA A 60 10.92 -3.32 10.60
CA ALA A 60 10.14 -4.43 10.07
C ALA A 60 9.87 -5.52 11.14
N LEU A 61 10.89 -5.86 11.94
CA LEU A 61 10.77 -6.84 13.02
C LEU A 61 9.80 -6.36 14.11
N VAL A 62 9.95 -5.12 14.57
CA VAL A 62 9.06 -4.50 15.57
C VAL A 62 7.63 -4.47 15.06
N THR A 63 7.44 -4.09 13.80
CA THR A 63 6.11 -4.11 13.16
C THR A 63 5.55 -5.53 13.14
N SER A 64 6.33 -6.52 12.70
CA SER A 64 5.90 -7.92 12.66
C SER A 64 5.53 -8.46 14.05
N LEU A 65 6.31 -8.13 15.09
CA LEU A 65 6.01 -8.50 16.47
C LEU A 65 4.73 -7.82 16.97
N SER A 66 4.53 -6.54 16.67
CA SER A 66 3.30 -5.81 17.02
C SER A 66 2.06 -6.45 16.38
N CYS A 67 2.19 -6.98 15.17
CA CYS A 67 1.13 -7.71 14.49
C CYS A 67 0.79 -9.02 15.20
N LEU A 68 1.79 -9.76 15.72
CA LEU A 68 1.53 -10.97 16.51
C LEU A 68 0.74 -10.66 17.79
N VAL A 69 1.05 -9.55 18.46
CA VAL A 69 0.28 -9.08 19.62
C VAL A 69 -1.15 -8.73 19.19
N GLY A 70 -1.34 -8.05 18.05
CA GLY A 70 -2.66 -7.75 17.49
C GLY A 70 -3.49 -9.01 17.20
N VAL A 71 -2.88 -10.02 16.57
CA VAL A 71 -3.53 -11.31 16.33
C VAL A 71 -3.97 -11.95 17.65
N TRP A 72 -3.07 -11.97 18.63
CA TRP A 72 -3.35 -12.56 19.93
C TRP A 72 -4.50 -11.85 20.67
N LEU A 73 -4.56 -10.52 20.61
CA LEU A 73 -5.65 -9.73 21.18
C LEU A 73 -7.00 -10.04 20.50
N MET A 74 -7.03 -10.11 19.18
CA MET A 74 -8.26 -10.44 18.44
C MET A 74 -8.74 -11.87 18.69
N LEU A 75 -7.82 -12.82 18.87
CA LEU A 75 -8.19 -14.17 19.27
C LEU A 75 -8.84 -14.21 20.65
N ARG A 76 -8.45 -13.30 21.57
CA ARG A 76 -9.09 -13.20 22.89
C ARG A 76 -10.48 -12.59 22.84
N THR A 77 -10.80 -11.77 21.83
CA THR A 77 -12.14 -11.20 21.65
C THR A 77 -13.12 -12.19 21.01
N GLY A 78 -12.66 -13.41 20.66
CA GLY A 78 -13.50 -14.46 20.08
C GLY A 78 -13.59 -14.43 18.56
N GLU A 79 -12.75 -13.63 17.88
CA GLU A 79 -12.67 -13.61 16.41
C GLU A 79 -12.03 -14.89 15.87
N ASP A 80 -12.39 -15.24 14.65
CA ASP A 80 -11.82 -16.40 13.97
C ASP A 80 -10.33 -16.19 13.62
N ARG A 81 -9.56 -17.29 13.64
CA ARG A 81 -8.13 -17.30 13.32
C ARG A 81 -7.79 -16.60 12.00
N PRO A 82 -8.46 -16.87 10.87
CA PRO A 82 -8.14 -16.19 9.62
C PRO A 82 -8.47 -14.69 9.69
N THR A 83 -9.60 -14.26 10.25
CA THR A 83 -9.90 -12.83 10.44
C THR A 83 -8.83 -12.14 11.27
N ALA A 84 -8.49 -12.68 12.44
CA ALA A 84 -7.49 -12.09 13.33
C ALA A 84 -6.11 -11.95 12.66
N PHE A 85 -5.72 -12.93 11.85
CA PHE A 85 -4.48 -12.90 11.09
C PHE A 85 -4.50 -11.84 9.98
N PHE A 86 -5.48 -11.88 9.08
CA PHE A 86 -5.52 -10.98 7.91
C PHE A 86 -5.85 -9.52 8.28
N SER A 87 -6.53 -9.27 9.40
CA SER A 87 -6.76 -7.92 9.93
C SER A 87 -5.49 -7.30 10.52
N SER A 88 -4.65 -8.10 11.18
CA SER A 88 -3.48 -7.63 11.94
C SER A 88 -2.20 -7.62 11.11
N MET A 89 -2.08 -8.48 10.10
CA MET A 89 -0.85 -8.62 9.34
C MET A 89 -0.52 -7.39 8.48
N PRO A 90 0.77 -7.04 8.37
CA PRO A 90 1.23 -6.01 7.46
C PRO A 90 1.13 -6.53 6.02
N GLY A 91 0.76 -5.67 5.07
CA GLY A 91 0.55 -6.09 3.68
C GLY A 91 -0.35 -5.16 2.90
N GLY A 92 -0.54 -5.46 1.61
CA GLY A 92 -1.45 -4.72 0.74
C GLY A 92 -2.90 -4.87 1.21
N SER A 93 -3.55 -3.77 1.59
CA SER A 93 -4.92 -3.79 2.15
C SER A 93 -5.91 -4.57 1.30
N GLY A 94 -5.88 -4.37 -0.03
CA GLY A 94 -6.73 -5.10 -0.96
C GLY A 94 -6.36 -6.59 -1.14
N GLU A 95 -5.10 -6.96 -0.92
CA GLU A 95 -4.66 -8.36 -0.99
C GLU A 95 -5.06 -9.12 0.26
N MET A 96 -4.88 -8.53 1.44
CA MET A 96 -5.26 -9.16 2.71
C MET A 96 -6.77 -9.46 2.76
N VAL A 97 -7.60 -8.56 2.21
CA VAL A 97 -9.04 -8.80 2.06
C VAL A 97 -9.32 -9.96 1.09
N ASN A 98 -8.65 -10.01 -0.07
CA ASN A 98 -8.86 -11.09 -1.04
C ASN A 98 -8.38 -12.45 -0.51
N LEU A 99 -7.24 -12.47 0.18
CA LEU A 99 -6.64 -13.67 0.75
C LEU A 99 -7.44 -14.14 1.96
N GLY A 100 -7.95 -13.21 2.78
CA GLY A 100 -8.91 -13.49 3.84
C GLY A 100 -10.18 -14.16 3.31
N ALA A 101 -10.75 -13.65 2.20
CA ALA A 101 -11.92 -14.25 1.55
C ALA A 101 -11.72 -15.74 1.24
N ARG A 102 -10.53 -16.08 0.73
CA ARG A 102 -10.18 -17.45 0.32
C ARG A 102 -9.94 -18.38 1.50
N ASN A 103 -9.58 -17.83 2.66
CA ASN A 103 -9.23 -18.59 3.86
C ASN A 103 -10.34 -18.54 4.93
N GLY A 104 -11.56 -18.09 4.57
CA GLY A 104 -12.71 -18.09 5.47
C GLY A 104 -12.77 -16.93 6.46
N ALA A 105 -12.00 -15.86 6.27
CA ALA A 105 -12.07 -14.66 7.10
C ALA A 105 -13.34 -13.85 6.83
N THR A 106 -13.81 -13.12 7.84
CA THR A 106 -14.89 -12.15 7.71
C THR A 106 -14.41 -10.91 6.95
N LEU A 107 -14.89 -10.78 5.70
CA LEU A 107 -14.41 -9.75 4.77
C LEU A 107 -14.54 -8.33 5.32
N SER A 108 -15.67 -8.04 5.97
CA SER A 108 -15.99 -6.74 6.53
C SER A 108 -15.00 -6.34 7.62
N SER A 109 -14.65 -7.25 8.52
CA SER A 109 -13.73 -6.99 9.63
C SER A 109 -12.30 -6.77 9.14
N VAL A 110 -11.84 -7.58 8.19
CA VAL A 110 -10.51 -7.41 7.57
C VAL A 110 -10.44 -6.07 6.82
N ALA A 111 -11.47 -5.73 6.03
CA ALA A 111 -11.51 -4.46 5.31
C ALA A 111 -11.56 -3.25 6.24
N ALA A 112 -12.31 -3.32 7.33
CA ALA A 112 -12.41 -2.27 8.34
C ALA A 112 -11.06 -2.03 9.03
N ALA A 113 -10.41 -3.09 9.52
CA ALA A 113 -9.10 -3.01 10.19
C ALA A 113 -8.02 -2.42 9.27
N GLN A 114 -7.96 -2.89 8.02
CA GLN A 114 -7.00 -2.39 7.03
C GLN A 114 -7.25 -0.93 6.64
N SER A 115 -8.53 -0.51 6.57
CA SER A 115 -8.91 0.89 6.30
C SER A 115 -8.55 1.80 7.47
N LEU A 116 -8.83 1.36 8.71
CA LEU A 116 -8.46 2.09 9.92
C LEU A 116 -6.95 2.30 10.00
N ARG A 117 -6.15 1.28 9.69
CA ARG A 117 -4.69 1.39 9.64
C ARG A 117 -4.24 2.44 8.64
N VAL A 118 -4.77 2.43 7.41
CA VAL A 118 -4.42 3.42 6.39
C VAL A 118 -4.80 4.83 6.85
N LEU A 119 -5.99 4.99 7.43
CA LEU A 119 -6.45 6.26 7.98
C LEU A 119 -5.53 6.76 9.10
N ALA A 120 -5.16 5.88 10.05
CA ALA A 120 -4.26 6.21 11.14
C ALA A 120 -2.88 6.63 10.60
N VAL A 121 -2.31 5.89 9.66
CA VAL A 121 -1.02 6.24 9.04
C VAL A 121 -1.10 7.59 8.33
N VAL A 122 -2.16 7.82 7.54
CA VAL A 122 -2.33 9.05 6.77
C VAL A 122 -2.52 10.29 7.65
N LEU A 123 -3.16 10.14 8.82
CA LEU A 123 -3.40 11.26 9.74
C LEU A 123 -2.25 11.44 10.73
N CYS A 124 -1.79 10.36 11.35
CA CYS A 124 -0.80 10.41 12.43
C CYS A 124 0.62 10.64 11.90
N VAL A 125 1.03 10.02 10.79
CA VAL A 125 2.43 10.15 10.32
C VAL A 125 2.77 11.60 9.98
N PRO A 126 2.01 12.33 9.13
CA PRO A 126 2.33 13.72 8.84
C PRO A 126 2.26 14.63 10.08
N ALA A 127 1.31 14.36 10.98
CA ALA A 127 1.18 15.12 12.23
C ALA A 127 2.40 14.92 13.13
N ILE A 128 2.82 13.67 13.36
CA ILE A 128 4.01 13.34 14.15
C ILE A 128 5.24 14.01 13.55
N PHE A 129 5.46 13.88 12.24
CA PHE A 129 6.59 14.53 11.57
C PHE A 129 6.57 16.06 11.74
N LYS A 130 5.40 16.70 11.57
CA LYS A 130 5.25 18.14 11.76
C LYS A 130 5.58 18.57 13.20
N TYR A 131 5.14 17.83 14.21
CA TYR A 131 5.35 18.18 15.61
C TYR A 131 6.77 17.85 16.11
N LEU A 132 7.40 16.78 15.62
CA LEU A 132 8.72 16.34 16.08
C LEU A 132 9.89 16.97 15.30
N LEU A 133 9.75 17.15 13.98
CA LEU A 133 10.82 17.62 13.08
C LEU A 133 10.65 19.09 12.65
N GLY A 134 9.54 19.74 12.99
CA GLY A 134 9.22 21.11 12.54
C GLY A 134 8.75 21.17 11.07
N ASP A 135 8.66 22.38 10.50
CA ASP A 135 8.35 22.59 9.07
C ASP A 135 9.52 22.13 8.17
N GLY A 136 9.73 20.82 8.09
CA GLY A 136 10.59 20.22 7.09
C GLY A 136 10.00 20.48 5.71
N ALA A 137 10.58 21.41 4.96
CA ALA A 137 10.18 21.68 3.59
C ALA A 137 10.26 20.36 2.79
N PRO A 138 9.19 19.94 2.09
CA PRO A 138 9.25 18.75 1.27
C PRO A 138 10.32 18.95 0.20
N ALA A 139 11.41 18.19 0.29
CA ALA A 139 12.44 18.15 -0.73
C ALA A 139 11.86 17.47 -1.98
N LEU A 140 11.09 18.25 -2.76
CA LEU A 140 10.62 17.87 -4.08
C LEU A 140 11.84 17.75 -4.98
N HIS A 141 12.43 16.56 -5.01
CA HIS A 141 13.38 16.20 -6.06
C HIS A 141 12.58 16.04 -7.35
N ALA A 142 12.45 17.13 -8.10
CA ALA A 142 11.94 17.10 -9.46
C ALA A 142 12.99 16.39 -10.32
N SER A 143 12.96 15.06 -10.32
CA SER A 143 13.70 14.26 -11.28
C SER A 143 13.12 14.58 -12.67
N VAL A 144 13.96 15.08 -13.57
CA VAL A 144 13.58 15.30 -14.97
C VAL A 144 13.24 13.94 -15.56
N VAL A 145 11.95 13.65 -15.73
CA VAL A 145 11.51 12.38 -16.29
C VAL A 145 11.63 12.49 -17.79
N ASP A 146 12.58 11.73 -18.34
CA ASP A 146 12.83 11.69 -19.77
C ASP A 146 11.67 10.95 -20.47
N TRP A 147 10.87 11.68 -21.27
CA TRP A 147 9.63 11.15 -21.84
C TRP A 147 9.84 9.92 -22.73
N ARG A 148 11.03 9.83 -23.33
CA ARG A 148 11.47 8.69 -24.16
C ARG A 148 11.66 7.44 -23.32
N TRP A 149 12.24 7.57 -22.12
CA TRP A 149 12.38 6.47 -21.18
C TRP A 149 11.04 6.05 -20.59
N LEU A 150 10.16 7.01 -20.29
CA LEU A 150 8.80 6.75 -19.83
C LEU A 150 7.99 5.94 -20.85
N ALA A 151 8.12 6.27 -22.14
CA ALA A 151 7.46 5.57 -23.24
C ALA A 151 7.94 4.12 -23.42
N VAL A 152 9.16 3.79 -22.97
CA VAL A 152 9.70 2.41 -22.95
C VAL A 152 9.31 1.68 -21.67
N LEU A 153 9.34 2.37 -20.52
CA LEU A 153 9.01 1.79 -19.21
C LEU A 153 7.52 1.40 -19.10
N LEU A 154 6.61 2.17 -19.69
CA LEU A 154 5.17 1.85 -19.70
C LEU A 154 4.85 0.48 -20.31
N PRO A 155 5.24 0.17 -21.57
CA PRO A 155 4.98 -1.12 -22.17
C PRO A 155 5.81 -2.24 -21.54
N LEU A 156 7.05 -1.96 -21.09
CA LEU A 156 7.88 -2.95 -20.41
C LEU A 156 7.27 -3.36 -19.06
N GLY A 157 6.86 -2.39 -18.24
CA GLY A 157 6.19 -2.62 -16.96
C GLY A 157 4.83 -3.32 -17.13
N ALA A 158 4.09 -3.02 -18.20
CA ALA A 158 2.88 -3.75 -18.55
C ALA A 158 3.16 -5.20 -18.97
N ALA A 159 4.23 -5.44 -19.74
CA ALA A 159 4.66 -6.79 -20.14
C ALA A 159 5.15 -7.61 -18.95
N LEU A 160 5.92 -7.00 -18.04
CA LEU A 160 6.36 -7.62 -16.79
C LEU A 160 5.18 -7.90 -15.87
N ALA A 161 4.24 -6.98 -15.72
CA ALA A 161 3.00 -7.22 -14.97
C ALA A 161 2.20 -8.39 -15.55
N TRP A 162 2.12 -8.50 -16.88
CA TRP A 162 1.46 -9.62 -17.56
C TRP A 162 2.20 -10.95 -17.35
N LEU A 163 3.54 -10.94 -17.35
CA LEU A 163 4.37 -12.11 -17.03
C LEU A 163 4.17 -12.54 -15.56
N TRP A 164 4.20 -11.59 -14.63
CA TRP A 164 3.96 -11.82 -13.20
C TRP A 164 2.53 -12.33 -12.93
N GLN A 165 1.57 -11.89 -13.75
CA GLN A 165 0.21 -12.41 -13.71
C GLN A 165 0.15 -13.90 -14.10
N ARG A 166 1.01 -14.36 -15.02
CA ARG A 166 1.12 -15.80 -15.33
C ARG A 166 1.77 -16.60 -14.20
N LEU A 167 2.63 -15.97 -13.39
CA LEU A 167 3.27 -16.59 -12.23
C LEU A 167 2.38 -16.67 -10.98
N LYS A 168 1.09 -16.30 -11.08
CA LYS A 168 0.10 -16.31 -9.97
C LYS A 168 0.52 -15.52 -8.73
N GLN A 169 1.41 -14.55 -8.90
CA GLN A 169 1.89 -13.73 -7.80
C GLN A 169 0.78 -12.79 -7.31
N PRO A 170 0.69 -12.53 -5.99
CA PRO A 170 -0.16 -11.48 -5.46
C PRO A 170 0.23 -10.11 -6.05
N ASN A 171 -0.74 -9.37 -6.57
CA ASN A 171 -0.59 -8.01 -7.10
C ASN A 171 0.49 -7.77 -8.20
N PRO A 172 0.39 -8.48 -9.33
CA PRO A 172 1.39 -8.45 -10.39
C PRO A 172 1.49 -7.08 -11.09
N TRP A 173 0.39 -6.31 -11.10
CA TRP A 173 0.30 -4.98 -11.72
C TRP A 173 0.96 -3.87 -10.92
N LEU A 174 1.35 -4.12 -9.66
CA LEU A 174 2.16 -3.19 -8.86
C LEU A 174 3.64 -3.58 -8.90
N PHE A 175 3.96 -4.88 -8.83
CA PHE A 175 5.35 -5.35 -8.81
C PHE A 175 6.03 -5.27 -10.18
N GLY A 176 5.33 -5.60 -11.26
CA GLY A 176 5.90 -5.56 -12.61
C GLY A 176 6.45 -4.18 -13.00
N PRO A 177 5.73 -3.08 -12.76
CA PRO A 177 6.20 -1.73 -13.10
C PRO A 177 7.15 -1.09 -12.06
N LEU A 178 7.44 -1.77 -10.95
CA LEU A 178 8.33 -1.28 -9.90
C LEU A 178 9.81 -1.64 -10.18
N LEU A 179 10.06 -2.61 -11.07
CA LEU A 179 11.37 -3.03 -11.56
C LEU A 179 11.81 -2.19 -12.76
#